data_AF-A0AA38XPR7-F1
#
_entry.id   AF-A0AA38XPR7-F1
#
_cell.length_a   1.000
_cell.length_b   1.000
_cell.length_c   1.000
_cell.angle_alpha   90.00
_cell.angle_beta   90.00
_cell.angle_gamma   90.00
#
_symmetry.space_group_name_H-M   'P 1'
#
loop_
_entity.id
_entity.type
_entity.pdbx_description
1 polymer ?
#
loop_
_entity_poly.entity_id
_entity_poly.type
_entity_poly.pdbx_seq_one_letter_code
_entity_poly.pdbx_strand_id
1 'polypeptide(L)'
;MPRPLVELPPLRLAPSSLPAPLALQQQLHFRFGSHERDLDALLEADAQQVRLAVQAMGQTGVRLQWDGQQLTQQRAPWLPPQVRAERVLDDLQFALWPTDAIAAALPADWQVSDDGRQRSLSRDGTVWLQLQRLADGSVQLDNPMKSAPIFLNDLGVVCALGEGRAAVAAALFADAPGGLSDNASLLPGRTLALGEVHSPLPTLEALPVSLRGRNNALLDVALAQIAPAVADAISRYGAERVAVVLGTSTSGIGESEQALRTRAEHGHWPEGFDYAQQEMGTAARFVRERSGALGPAWTLSTACSSSAKALMSAARMLRSGIVDAVIAGGADSLCRFTVAGFSALESVSAVRCNPFSQHRCGINIGEGAALFLLTREPGAVSLAGWGESADAHHMSAPDPQGLGAIDALQQALQRAGWAPSEVDYVNLHGTATGHNDAMESLAVAQVLGIDVPASSTKPLTGHTLGASGAIEAALCWILLAENPQQQLPPHWWDGVADPALPALPLVGPATFLQQPPRRVLSNSFAFGGSNAVLALERR
;
A
#
# COMPACT_ATOMS: atom_id res chain seq x y z
N MET A 1 19.47 -12.85 2.29
CA MET A 1 18.66 -11.82 2.97
C MET A 1 18.95 -10.49 2.30
N PRO A 2 17.95 -9.61 2.15
CA PRO A 2 18.23 -8.29 1.65
C PRO A 2 19.20 -7.55 2.57
N ARG A 3 20.07 -6.73 1.96
CA ARG A 3 20.93 -5.84 2.73
C ARG A 3 20.03 -4.94 3.60
N PRO A 4 20.35 -4.75 4.89
CA PRO A 4 19.60 -3.80 5.69
C PRO A 4 19.65 -2.42 5.01
N LEU A 5 18.52 -1.69 5.03
CA LEU A 5 18.39 -0.37 4.41
C LEU A 5 19.47 0.60 4.89
N VAL A 6 19.85 0.46 6.16
CA VAL A 6 21.06 1.05 6.74
C VAL A 6 21.70 0.00 7.64
N GLU A 7 22.99 -0.19 7.47
CA GLU A 7 23.78 -0.99 8.40
C GLU A 7 24.07 -0.15 9.64
N LEU A 8 23.51 -0.56 10.79
CA LEU A 8 23.83 0.08 12.07
C LEU A 8 25.34 0.00 12.30
N PRO A 9 26.00 1.10 12.71
CA PRO A 9 27.43 1.09 12.92
C PRO A 9 27.77 0.07 14.04
N PRO A 10 28.83 -0.74 13.86
CA PRO A 10 29.30 -1.59 14.94
C PRO A 10 29.78 -0.67 16.07
N LEU A 11 29.30 -0.90 17.30
CA LEU A 11 29.73 -0.08 18.43
C LEU A 11 31.11 -0.52 18.90
N ARG A 12 31.29 -1.83 19.11
CA ARG A 12 32.56 -2.46 19.53
C ARG A 12 33.31 -1.62 20.58
N LEU A 13 32.57 -1.16 21.58
CA LEU A 13 33.10 -0.26 22.61
C LEU A 13 34.20 -0.96 23.41
N ALA A 14 35.22 -0.21 23.81
CA ALA A 14 36.27 -0.75 24.66
C ALA A 14 35.65 -1.31 25.97
N PRO A 15 36.04 -2.49 26.45
CA PRO A 15 35.54 -3.02 27.73
C PRO A 15 35.76 -2.03 28.89
N SER A 16 36.88 -1.30 28.86
CA SER A 16 37.24 -0.27 29.83
C SER A 16 36.31 0.95 29.88
N SER A 17 35.45 1.17 28.88
CA SER A 17 34.46 2.26 28.93
C SER A 17 33.20 1.89 29.73
N LEU A 18 33.12 0.67 30.25
CA LEU A 18 32.08 0.28 31.20
C LEU A 18 32.46 0.81 32.60
N PRO A 19 31.57 1.54 33.30
CA PRO A 19 31.92 2.21 34.54
C PRO A 19 32.17 1.25 35.72
N ALA A 20 31.63 0.03 35.66
CA ALA A 20 31.87 -1.01 36.67
C ALA A 20 31.79 -2.41 36.03
N PRO A 21 32.51 -3.41 36.57
CA PRO A 21 32.34 -4.80 36.15
C PRO A 21 30.89 -5.26 36.31
N LEU A 22 30.46 -6.13 35.40
CA LEU A 22 29.10 -6.58 35.26
C LEU A 22 29.06 -8.09 35.07
N ALA A 23 28.21 -8.77 35.83
CA ALA A 23 27.88 -10.18 35.62
C ALA A 23 26.36 -10.30 35.68
N LEU A 24 25.75 -10.67 34.55
CA LEU A 24 24.31 -10.75 34.41
C LEU A 24 23.91 -12.06 33.75
N GLN A 25 22.84 -12.65 34.29
CA GLN A 25 22.04 -13.65 33.59
C GLN A 25 20.71 -12.99 33.24
N GLN A 26 20.35 -13.00 31.97
CA GLN A 26 19.15 -12.34 31.45
C GLN A 26 18.41 -13.25 30.48
N GLN A 27 17.10 -13.07 30.41
CA GLN A 27 16.26 -13.68 29.37
C GLN A 27 16.06 -12.64 28.27
N LEU A 28 16.47 -12.96 27.06
CA LEU A 28 16.29 -12.14 25.87
C LEU A 28 15.01 -12.58 25.16
N HIS A 29 14.01 -11.70 25.18
CA HIS A 29 12.76 -11.89 24.46
C HIS A 29 12.86 -11.28 23.07
N PHE A 30 12.93 -12.13 22.05
CA PHE A 30 12.97 -11.70 20.65
C PHE A 30 11.59 -11.79 20.02
N ARG A 31 11.13 -10.67 19.44
CA ARG A 31 9.92 -10.62 18.63
C ARG A 31 10.25 -10.22 17.20
N PHE A 32 9.86 -11.05 16.23
CA PHE A 32 9.96 -10.77 14.80
C PHE A 32 8.63 -11.02 14.10
N GLY A 33 7.92 -9.94 13.76
CA GLY A 33 6.53 -10.05 13.31
C GLY A 33 5.67 -10.67 14.41
N SER A 34 4.97 -11.76 14.09
CA SER A 34 4.17 -12.56 15.05
C SER A 34 4.96 -13.65 15.78
N HIS A 35 6.25 -13.82 15.50
CA HIS A 35 7.06 -14.88 16.11
C HIS A 35 7.76 -14.36 17.34
N GLU A 36 7.62 -15.07 18.45
CA GLU A 36 8.28 -14.78 19.72
C GLU A 36 9.18 -15.95 20.12
N ARG A 37 10.38 -15.62 20.62
CA ARG A 37 11.36 -16.59 21.10
C ARG A 37 12.12 -16.03 22.30
N ASP A 38 12.28 -16.89 23.29
CA ASP A 38 13.04 -16.58 24.49
C ASP A 38 14.38 -17.30 24.45
N LEU A 39 15.45 -16.56 24.75
CA LEU A 39 16.82 -17.07 24.83
C LEU A 39 17.45 -16.68 26.15
N ASP A 40 18.24 -17.57 26.75
CA ASP A 40 19.03 -17.21 27.93
C ASP A 40 20.36 -16.61 27.50
N ALA A 41 20.75 -15.50 28.13
CA ALA A 41 22.03 -14.84 27.89
C ALA A 41 22.81 -14.68 29.20
N LEU A 42 24.07 -15.08 29.17
CA LEU A 42 25.06 -14.87 30.22
C LEU A 42 26.07 -13.85 29.72
N LEU A 43 26.10 -12.68 30.38
CA LEU A 43 27.02 -11.59 30.07
C LEU A 43 27.95 -11.37 31.25
N GLU A 44 29.25 -11.45 31.00
CA GLU A 44 30.30 -11.03 31.93
C GLU A 44 31.13 -9.95 31.24
N ALA A 45 31.27 -8.79 31.87
CA ALA A 45 32.08 -7.70 31.35
C ALA A 45 32.92 -7.09 32.46
N ASP A 46 34.20 -6.86 32.18
CA ASP A 46 35.12 -6.13 33.04
C ASP A 46 35.91 -5.11 32.21
N ALA A 47 36.90 -4.45 32.82
CA ALA A 47 37.70 -3.44 32.14
C ALA A 47 38.58 -4.01 31.01
N GLN A 48 38.77 -5.32 30.93
CA GLN A 48 39.64 -6.00 29.96
C GLN A 48 38.86 -6.71 28.86
N GLN A 49 37.69 -7.28 29.16
CA GLN A 49 36.93 -8.07 28.19
C GLN A 49 35.42 -8.08 28.45
N VAL A 50 34.68 -8.38 27.39
CA VAL A 50 33.26 -8.74 27.41
C VAL A 50 33.12 -10.16 26.92
N ARG A 51 32.46 -11.01 27.70
CA ARG A 51 32.12 -12.40 27.37
C ARG A 51 30.61 -12.53 27.33
N LEU A 52 30.08 -13.07 26.25
CA LEU A 52 28.65 -13.33 26.07
C LEU A 52 28.43 -14.78 25.67
N ALA A 53 27.54 -15.48 26.36
CA ALA A 53 27.01 -16.76 25.92
C ALA A 53 25.50 -16.69 25.76
N VAL A 54 24.99 -17.04 24.59
CA VAL A 54 23.54 -17.11 24.30
C VAL A 54 23.14 -18.57 24.15
N GLN A 55 22.13 -18.98 24.90
CA GLN A 55 21.62 -20.33 24.95
C GLN A 55 20.18 -20.41 24.44
N ALA A 56 19.87 -21.48 23.72
CA ALA A 56 18.54 -21.83 23.28
C ALA A 56 18.28 -23.29 23.65
N MET A 57 17.15 -23.58 24.30
CA MET A 57 16.77 -24.97 24.67
C MET A 57 17.88 -25.69 25.48
N GLY A 58 18.57 -24.98 26.37
CA GLY A 58 19.65 -25.53 27.19
C GLY A 58 20.96 -25.82 26.44
N GLN A 59 21.07 -25.43 25.16
CA GLN A 59 22.31 -25.54 24.38
C GLN A 59 22.90 -24.16 24.10
N THR A 60 24.22 -24.03 24.22
CA THR A 60 24.91 -22.79 23.84
C THR A 60 24.92 -22.65 22.32
N GLY A 61 24.18 -21.65 21.81
CA GLY A 61 24.14 -21.32 20.39
C GLY A 61 25.33 -20.45 19.96
N VAL A 62 25.75 -19.52 20.83
CA VAL A 62 26.84 -18.58 20.56
C VAL A 62 27.67 -18.36 21.83
N ARG A 63 28.99 -18.32 21.70
CA ARG A 63 29.90 -17.66 22.65
C ARG A 63 30.69 -16.57 21.95
N LEU A 64 30.81 -15.42 22.59
CA LEU A 64 31.60 -14.27 22.15
C LEU A 64 32.57 -13.87 23.24
N GLN A 65 33.75 -13.44 22.82
CA GLN A 65 34.70 -12.72 23.65
C GLN A 65 35.24 -11.52 22.87
N TRP A 66 35.12 -10.34 23.47
CA TRP A 66 35.59 -9.07 22.95
C TRP A 66 36.57 -8.44 23.94
N ASP A 67 37.81 -8.23 23.55
CA ASP A 67 38.87 -7.68 24.42
C ASP A 67 39.17 -6.18 24.13
N GLY A 68 38.36 -5.55 23.27
CA GLY A 68 38.59 -4.18 22.80
C GLY A 68 39.40 -4.08 21.49
N GLN A 69 40.00 -5.17 21.02
CA GLN A 69 40.73 -5.23 19.76
C GLN A 69 40.21 -6.34 18.83
N GLN A 70 39.99 -7.53 19.37
CA GLN A 70 39.59 -8.71 18.64
C GLN A 70 38.27 -9.29 19.19
N LEU A 71 37.35 -9.55 18.27
CA LEU A 71 36.12 -10.30 18.56
C LEU A 71 36.36 -11.76 18.17
N THR A 72 36.35 -12.65 19.16
CA THR A 72 36.35 -14.10 18.94
C THR A 72 34.95 -14.66 19.15
N GLN A 73 34.52 -15.55 18.25
CA GLN A 73 33.20 -16.17 18.31
C GLN A 73 33.27 -17.68 18.13
N GLN A 74 32.45 -18.40 18.89
CA GLN A 74 32.12 -19.80 18.67
C GLN A 74 30.61 -19.90 18.43
N ARG A 75 30.23 -20.59 17.35
CA ARG A 75 28.82 -20.73 16.94
C ARG A 75 28.44 -22.19 16.80
N ALA A 76 27.26 -22.53 17.29
CA ALA A 76 26.69 -23.84 17.10
C ALA A 76 26.30 -24.05 15.62
N PRO A 77 26.51 -25.24 15.04
CA PRO A 77 26.20 -25.53 13.64
C PRO A 77 24.72 -25.35 13.27
N TRP A 78 23.82 -25.53 14.23
CA TRP A 78 22.37 -25.39 14.02
C TRP A 78 21.90 -23.93 13.96
N LEU A 79 22.74 -22.97 14.34
CA LEU A 79 22.36 -21.56 14.37
C LEU A 79 22.44 -20.95 12.96
N PRO A 80 21.33 -20.43 12.40
CA PRO A 80 21.32 -19.89 11.05
C PRO A 80 22.40 -18.81 10.84
N PRO A 81 23.16 -18.82 9.72
CA PRO A 81 24.26 -17.88 9.48
C PRO A 81 23.84 -16.40 9.56
N GLN A 82 22.55 -16.13 9.32
CA GLN A 82 21.94 -14.80 9.37
C GLN A 82 21.83 -14.22 10.78
N VAL A 83 21.83 -15.06 11.81
CA VAL A 83 21.93 -14.58 13.20
C VAL A 83 23.35 -14.05 13.41
N ARG A 84 23.48 -12.72 13.43
CA ARG A 84 24.75 -12.02 13.65
C ARG A 84 24.99 -11.86 15.15
N ALA A 85 25.81 -12.73 15.71
CA ALA A 85 26.19 -12.69 17.12
C ALA A 85 26.80 -11.34 17.54
N GLU A 86 27.62 -10.74 16.67
CA GLU A 86 28.16 -9.39 16.80
C GLU A 86 27.09 -8.32 17.02
N ARG A 87 25.90 -8.47 16.41
CA ARG A 87 24.80 -7.53 16.61
C ARG A 87 24.23 -7.59 18.02
N VAL A 88 24.17 -8.78 18.61
CA VAL A 88 23.73 -8.94 20.01
C VAL A 88 24.70 -8.23 20.96
N LEU A 89 26.00 -8.28 20.68
CA LEU A 89 27.00 -7.50 21.42
C LEU A 89 26.76 -6.00 21.27
N ASP A 90 26.55 -5.51 20.04
CA ASP A 90 26.25 -4.09 19.81
C ASP A 90 24.96 -3.64 20.52
N ASP A 91 23.91 -4.46 20.50
CA ASP A 91 22.63 -4.18 21.17
C ASP A 91 22.81 -4.10 22.71
N LEU A 92 23.60 -5.00 23.29
CA LEU A 92 23.96 -4.98 24.71
C LEU A 92 24.82 -3.77 25.08
N GLN A 93 25.80 -3.43 24.25
CA GLN A 93 26.60 -2.24 24.44
C GLN A 93 25.75 -0.98 24.36
N PHE A 94 24.85 -0.90 23.38
CA PHE A 94 23.90 0.20 23.27
C PHE A 94 22.97 0.30 24.48
N ALA A 95 22.65 -0.83 25.14
CA ALA A 95 21.81 -0.82 26.32
C ALA A 95 22.54 -0.44 27.62
N LEU A 96 23.76 -0.93 27.79
CA LEU A 96 24.44 -0.94 29.09
C LEU A 96 25.59 0.07 29.19
N TRP A 97 26.20 0.48 28.07
CA TRP A 97 27.33 1.40 28.11
C TRP A 97 26.89 2.87 28.27
N PRO A 98 27.78 3.73 28.79
CA PRO A 98 27.56 5.16 28.85
C PRO A 98 27.33 5.80 27.47
N THR A 99 26.45 6.81 27.42
CA THR A 99 26.05 7.48 26.16
C THR A 99 27.22 8.19 25.47
N ASP A 100 28.16 8.74 26.24
CA ASP A 100 29.38 9.38 25.74
C ASP A 100 30.34 8.38 25.08
N ALA A 101 30.49 7.18 25.65
CA ALA A 101 31.27 6.11 25.04
C ALA A 101 30.66 5.65 23.70
N ILE A 102 29.32 5.55 23.65
CA ILE A 102 28.60 5.27 22.40
C ILE A 102 28.84 6.38 21.39
N ALA A 103 28.62 7.65 21.78
CA ALA A 103 28.78 8.80 20.90
C ALA A 103 30.19 8.87 20.29
N ALA A 104 31.23 8.55 21.06
CA ALA A 104 32.61 8.56 20.59
C ALA A 104 32.93 7.46 19.55
N ALA A 105 32.18 6.37 19.55
CA ALA A 105 32.35 5.26 18.60
C ALA A 105 31.52 5.43 17.32
N LEU A 106 30.57 6.36 17.30
CA LEU A 106 29.68 6.57 16.16
C LEU A 106 30.38 7.35 15.03
N PRO A 107 30.08 7.02 13.75
CA PRO A 107 30.47 7.86 12.64
C PRO A 107 29.82 9.26 12.72
N ALA A 108 30.41 10.26 12.06
CA ALA A 108 30.01 11.67 12.20
C ALA A 108 28.55 11.99 11.80
N ASP A 109 27.96 11.17 10.94
CA ASP A 109 26.56 11.29 10.48
C ASP A 109 25.55 10.60 11.43
N TRP A 110 26.04 9.95 12.48
CA TRP A 110 25.21 9.30 13.49
C TRP A 110 25.18 10.09 14.80
N GLN A 111 24.04 10.05 15.47
CA GLN A 111 23.81 10.73 16.73
C GLN A 111 23.15 9.78 17.73
N VAL A 112 23.54 9.89 18.99
CA VAL A 112 22.86 9.22 20.10
C VAL A 112 22.29 10.26 21.06
N SER A 113 21.06 10.06 21.49
CA SER A 113 20.42 10.83 22.57
C SER A 113 19.95 9.89 23.67
N ASP A 114 20.00 10.33 24.93
CA ASP A 114 19.47 9.60 26.07
C ASP A 114 18.88 10.59 27.06
N ASP A 115 17.60 10.46 27.38
CA ASP A 115 16.89 11.30 28.37
C ASP A 115 16.75 10.60 29.73
N GLY A 116 17.37 9.42 29.90
CA GLY A 116 17.29 8.58 31.09
C GLY A 116 16.15 7.57 31.04
N ARG A 117 15.05 7.85 30.33
CA ARG A 117 13.94 6.92 30.10
C ARG A 117 14.05 6.21 28.76
N GLN A 118 14.45 6.94 27.73
CA GLN A 118 14.65 6.47 26.37
C GLN A 118 16.03 6.87 25.85
N ARG A 119 16.61 5.98 25.06
CA ARG A 119 17.85 6.23 24.31
C ARG A 119 17.61 5.96 22.84
N SER A 120 18.03 6.86 21.96
CA SER A 120 17.81 6.76 20.52
C SER A 120 19.11 6.90 19.75
N LEU A 121 19.29 6.07 18.72
CA LEU A 121 20.36 6.17 17.74
C LEU A 121 19.74 6.63 16.42
N SER A 122 20.20 7.77 15.90
CA SER A 122 19.65 8.39 14.69
C SER A 122 20.72 8.75 13.66
N ARG A 123 20.29 8.88 12.41
CA ARG A 123 21.08 9.34 11.26
C ARG A 123 20.15 10.14 10.35
N ASP A 124 20.57 11.33 9.94
CA ASP A 124 19.78 12.24 9.10
C ASP A 124 18.36 12.50 9.64
N GLY A 125 18.24 12.67 10.96
CA GLY A 125 16.96 12.91 11.64
C GLY A 125 16.05 11.69 11.77
N THR A 126 16.43 10.53 11.24
CA THR A 126 15.69 9.27 11.36
C THR A 126 16.24 8.42 12.50
N VAL A 127 15.38 7.92 13.38
CA VAL A 127 15.77 6.99 14.45
C VAL A 127 15.84 5.57 13.91
N TRP A 128 16.98 4.90 14.11
CA TRP A 128 17.26 3.55 13.62
C TRP A 128 17.35 2.49 14.72
N LEU A 129 17.56 2.92 15.96
CA LEU A 129 17.52 2.07 17.15
C LEU A 129 16.96 2.89 18.30
N GLN A 130 16.02 2.34 19.05
CA GLN A 130 15.41 2.99 20.20
C GLN A 130 15.38 2.01 21.35
N LEU A 131 15.83 2.48 22.50
CA LEU A 131 15.79 1.77 23.76
C LEU A 131 14.83 2.47 24.68
N GLN A 132 13.98 1.71 25.35
CA GLN A 132 13.07 2.18 26.38
C GLN A 132 13.28 1.39 27.67
N ARG A 133 13.50 2.11 28.77
CA ARG A 133 13.59 1.53 30.11
C ARG A 133 12.19 1.46 30.70
N LEU A 134 11.77 0.25 31.07
CA LEU A 134 10.43 -0.04 31.57
C LEU A 134 10.41 0.03 33.10
N ALA A 135 9.21 0.23 33.65
CA ALA A 135 9.01 0.44 35.09
C ALA A 135 9.35 -0.81 35.93
N ASP A 136 9.31 -2.00 35.31
CA ASP A 136 9.68 -3.28 35.93
C ASP A 136 11.21 -3.53 35.93
N GLY A 137 12.00 -2.56 35.43
CA GLY A 137 13.45 -2.66 35.34
C GLY A 137 13.96 -3.35 34.08
N SER A 138 13.06 -3.85 33.22
CA SER A 138 13.44 -4.40 31.91
C SER A 138 13.76 -3.29 30.91
N VAL A 139 14.48 -3.67 29.85
CA VAL A 139 14.88 -2.77 28.78
C VAL A 139 14.35 -3.33 27.47
N GLN A 140 13.55 -2.53 26.77
CA GLN A 140 13.06 -2.85 25.44
C GLN A 140 13.94 -2.15 24.41
N LEU A 141 14.55 -2.93 23.51
CA LEU A 141 15.29 -2.41 22.38
C LEU A 141 14.48 -2.65 21.10
N ASP A 142 13.95 -1.57 20.56
CA ASP A 142 13.26 -1.56 19.29
C ASP A 142 14.24 -1.12 18.19
N ASN A 143 14.17 -1.78 17.03
CA ASN A 143 14.64 -1.18 15.80
C ASN A 143 13.42 -0.49 15.17
N PRO A 144 13.19 0.81 15.43
CA PRO A 144 11.97 1.52 15.05
C PRO A 144 11.83 1.74 13.55
N MET A 145 12.51 0.96 12.71
CA MET A 145 11.93 0.54 11.45
C MET A 145 10.59 -0.21 11.69
N LYS A 146 9.55 0.54 12.08
CA LYS A 146 8.47 0.87 11.13
C LYS A 146 9.18 1.18 9.81
N SER A 147 9.43 0.13 9.04
CA SER A 147 10.34 0.13 7.88
C SER A 147 10.17 1.39 7.05
N ALA A 148 11.30 1.98 6.66
CA ALA A 148 11.41 3.27 5.97
C ALA A 148 10.15 3.61 5.16
N PRO A 149 9.57 4.80 5.37
CA PRO A 149 8.33 5.18 4.71
C PRO A 149 8.46 4.96 3.20
N ILE A 150 7.42 4.35 2.63
CA ILE A 150 7.31 4.18 1.19
C ILE A 150 6.51 5.37 0.69
N PHE A 151 7.08 6.13 -0.23
CA PHE A 151 6.44 7.32 -0.76
C PHE A 151 5.82 7.03 -2.11
N LEU A 152 4.71 7.70 -2.39
CA LEU A 152 4.08 7.77 -3.70
C LEU A 152 4.57 9.09 -4.30
N ASN A 153 5.75 9.06 -4.91
CA ASN A 153 6.53 10.24 -5.27
C ASN A 153 5.92 11.02 -6.44
N ASP A 154 5.27 10.33 -7.37
CA ASP A 154 4.55 10.95 -8.48
C ASP A 154 3.31 10.15 -8.82
N LEU A 155 2.34 10.81 -9.46
CA LEU A 155 1.01 10.27 -9.75
C LEU A 155 0.60 10.63 -11.19
N GLY A 156 0.24 9.61 -11.95
CA GLY A 156 -0.46 9.71 -13.22
C GLY A 156 -1.84 9.08 -13.12
N VAL A 157 -2.88 9.75 -13.62
CA VAL A 157 -4.26 9.30 -13.52
C VAL A 157 -5.08 9.71 -14.74
N VAL A 158 -5.98 8.82 -15.16
CA VAL A 158 -7.05 9.10 -16.10
C VAL A 158 -8.27 8.28 -15.70
N CYS A 159 -9.43 8.93 -15.56
CA CYS A 159 -10.70 8.27 -15.26
C CYS A 159 -11.86 9.16 -15.73
N ALA A 160 -13.10 8.79 -15.40
CA ALA A 160 -14.28 9.57 -15.76
C ALA A 160 -14.23 11.04 -15.30
N LEU A 161 -13.47 11.35 -14.24
CA LEU A 161 -13.30 12.74 -13.76
C LEU A 161 -12.34 13.58 -14.61
N GLY A 162 -11.54 12.95 -15.47
CA GLY A 162 -10.63 13.64 -16.37
C GLY A 162 -9.27 12.97 -16.51
N GLU A 163 -8.40 13.66 -17.23
CA GLU A 163 -7.02 13.25 -17.50
C GLU A 163 -6.05 14.15 -16.75
N GLY A 164 -5.22 13.54 -15.89
CA GLY A 164 -4.23 14.25 -15.09
C GLY A 164 -4.76 14.76 -13.75
N ARG A 165 -3.81 14.97 -12.83
CA ARG A 165 -4.08 15.42 -11.45
C ARG A 165 -4.98 16.65 -11.38
N ALA A 166 -4.68 17.68 -12.16
CA ALA A 166 -5.40 18.96 -12.13
C ALA A 166 -6.87 18.82 -12.56
N ALA A 167 -7.15 18.08 -13.65
CA ALA A 167 -8.51 17.87 -14.14
C ALA A 167 -9.31 17.03 -13.13
N VAL A 168 -8.71 15.96 -12.61
CA VAL A 168 -9.33 15.11 -11.59
C VAL A 168 -9.60 15.88 -10.29
N ALA A 169 -8.64 16.69 -9.82
CA ALA A 169 -8.81 17.51 -8.62
C ALA A 169 -9.96 18.52 -8.78
N ALA A 170 -10.00 19.23 -9.91
CA ALA A 170 -11.06 20.19 -10.20
C ALA A 170 -12.45 19.53 -10.22
N ALA A 171 -12.56 18.34 -10.82
CA ALA A 171 -13.83 17.61 -10.89
C ALA A 171 -14.21 16.93 -9.56
N LEU A 172 -13.24 16.47 -8.76
CA LEU A 172 -13.46 15.83 -7.46
C LEU A 172 -14.11 16.79 -6.45
N PHE A 173 -13.70 18.06 -6.46
CA PHE A 173 -14.15 19.08 -5.51
C PHE A 173 -15.21 20.04 -6.09
N ALA A 174 -15.75 19.73 -7.26
CA ALA A 174 -16.79 20.55 -7.89
C ALA A 174 -18.10 20.58 -7.08
N ASP A 175 -18.89 21.63 -7.26
CA ASP A 175 -20.20 21.83 -6.59
C ASP A 175 -21.31 20.91 -7.10
N ALA A 176 -21.04 20.10 -8.13
CA ALA A 176 -21.98 19.15 -8.72
C ALA A 176 -21.26 17.86 -9.15
N PRO A 177 -21.95 16.70 -9.12
CA PRO A 177 -21.32 15.44 -9.45
C PRO A 177 -21.05 15.30 -10.94
N GLY A 178 -19.77 15.25 -11.31
CA GLY A 178 -19.30 14.92 -12.67
C GLY A 178 -19.09 13.43 -12.92
N GLY A 179 -18.37 13.11 -13.99
CA GLY A 179 -17.84 11.78 -14.30
C GLY A 179 -18.83 10.85 -15.03
N LEU A 180 -19.84 10.33 -14.32
CA LEU A 180 -20.78 9.38 -14.93
C LEU A 180 -21.60 10.03 -16.06
N SER A 181 -21.76 9.29 -17.15
CA SER A 181 -22.57 9.67 -18.32
C SER A 181 -23.43 8.52 -18.83
N ASP A 182 -24.56 8.83 -19.45
CA ASP A 182 -25.45 7.84 -20.07
C ASP A 182 -24.76 7.15 -21.25
N ASN A 183 -24.77 5.81 -21.24
CA ASN A 183 -24.27 4.97 -22.32
C ASN A 183 -25.31 3.90 -22.68
N ALA A 184 -25.73 3.89 -23.95
CA ALA A 184 -26.68 2.92 -24.50
C ALA A 184 -26.04 1.92 -25.49
N SER A 185 -24.71 1.94 -25.61
CA SER A 185 -23.96 1.20 -26.65
C SER A 185 -23.47 -0.17 -26.17
N LEU A 186 -23.12 -0.29 -24.89
CA LEU A 186 -22.53 -1.51 -24.34
C LEU A 186 -23.56 -2.59 -24.02
N LEU A 187 -24.78 -2.21 -23.65
CA LEU A 187 -25.87 -3.13 -23.34
C LEU A 187 -27.11 -2.82 -24.20
N PRO A 188 -27.36 -3.59 -25.28
CA PRO A 188 -28.50 -3.33 -26.18
C PRO A 188 -29.83 -3.25 -25.44
N GLY A 189 -30.62 -2.21 -25.73
CA GLY A 189 -31.95 -2.01 -25.15
C GLY A 189 -31.96 -1.43 -23.73
N ARG A 190 -30.80 -1.09 -23.15
CA ARG A 190 -30.70 -0.45 -21.84
C ARG A 190 -29.70 0.70 -21.87
N THR A 191 -30.11 1.86 -21.36
CA THR A 191 -29.19 2.96 -21.04
C THR A 191 -28.71 2.80 -19.61
N LEU A 192 -27.40 2.88 -19.41
CA LEU A 192 -26.76 2.81 -18.08
C LEU A 192 -25.89 4.05 -17.89
N ALA A 193 -25.87 4.62 -16.70
CA ALA A 193 -24.83 5.56 -16.30
C ALA A 193 -23.50 4.82 -16.10
N LEU A 194 -22.46 5.18 -16.85
CA LEU A 194 -21.13 4.58 -16.81
C LEU A 194 -20.04 5.64 -16.62
N GLY A 195 -18.95 5.28 -15.94
CA GLY A 195 -17.76 6.10 -15.80
C GLY A 195 -16.81 5.91 -16.97
N GLU A 196 -17.05 6.59 -18.07
CA GLU A 196 -16.26 6.46 -19.31
C GLU A 196 -15.15 7.52 -19.40
N VAL A 197 -13.99 7.13 -19.90
CA VAL A 197 -12.92 8.07 -20.25
C VAL A 197 -13.20 8.60 -21.65
N HIS A 198 -13.60 9.88 -21.71
CA HIS A 198 -13.92 10.59 -22.95
C HIS A 198 -12.73 11.30 -23.59
N SER A 199 -11.60 11.42 -22.88
CA SER A 199 -10.41 12.03 -23.47
C SER A 199 -9.85 11.13 -24.59
N PRO A 200 -9.31 11.72 -25.68
CA PRO A 200 -8.72 10.94 -26.75
C PRO A 200 -7.58 10.04 -26.25
N LEU A 201 -7.69 8.75 -26.49
CA LEU A 201 -6.66 7.77 -26.14
C LEU A 201 -5.67 7.56 -27.29
N PRO A 202 -4.38 7.24 -26.99
CA PRO A 202 -3.41 6.91 -28.02
C PRO A 202 -3.80 5.64 -28.81
N THR A 203 -3.54 5.63 -30.11
CA THR A 203 -3.94 4.51 -31.00
C THR A 203 -3.09 3.25 -30.82
N LEU A 204 -1.90 3.37 -30.24
CA LEU A 204 -0.93 2.28 -30.04
C LEU A 204 -0.53 1.51 -31.33
N GLU A 205 -0.84 2.02 -32.52
CA GLU A 205 -0.61 1.34 -33.81
C GLU A 205 0.86 1.06 -34.09
N ALA A 206 1.77 1.87 -33.53
CA ALA A 206 3.22 1.67 -33.63
C ALA A 206 3.73 0.46 -32.82
N LEU A 207 2.91 -0.12 -31.95
CA LEU A 207 3.29 -1.24 -31.09
C LEU A 207 2.87 -2.59 -31.69
N PRO A 208 3.46 -3.72 -31.25
CA PRO A 208 2.96 -5.05 -31.59
C PRO A 208 1.49 -5.22 -31.22
N VAL A 209 0.72 -5.98 -32.02
CA VAL A 209 -0.72 -6.23 -31.80
C VAL A 209 -0.99 -6.72 -30.38
N SER A 210 -0.14 -7.60 -29.85
CA SER A 210 -0.19 -8.12 -28.47
C SER A 210 -0.27 -7.06 -27.36
N LEU A 211 0.11 -5.82 -27.65
CA LEU A 211 0.12 -4.71 -26.69
C LEU A 211 -0.91 -3.63 -27.00
N ARG A 212 -1.66 -3.75 -28.10
CA ARG A 212 -2.71 -2.80 -28.47
C ARG A 212 -3.98 -3.12 -27.71
N GLY A 213 -4.68 -2.10 -27.27
CA GLY A 213 -5.99 -2.24 -26.65
C GLY A 213 -6.34 -1.06 -25.75
N ARG A 214 -7.62 -0.89 -25.45
CA ARG A 214 -8.12 0.24 -24.66
C ARG A 214 -7.49 0.29 -23.27
N ASN A 215 -7.34 -0.87 -22.62
CA ASN A 215 -6.73 -0.96 -21.29
C ASN A 215 -5.28 -0.42 -21.27
N ASN A 216 -4.46 -0.79 -22.26
CA ASN A 216 -3.09 -0.29 -22.36
C ASN A 216 -3.03 1.17 -22.81
N ALA A 217 -4.00 1.65 -23.60
CA ALA A 217 -4.06 3.05 -23.97
C ALA A 217 -4.33 3.95 -22.75
N LEU A 218 -5.18 3.51 -21.81
CA LEU A 218 -5.36 4.17 -20.50
C LEU A 218 -4.06 4.17 -19.68
N LEU A 219 -3.33 3.04 -19.65
CA LEU A 219 -2.03 2.96 -18.97
C LEU A 219 -0.99 3.89 -19.62
N ASP A 220 -0.98 4.05 -20.94
CA ASP A 220 -0.04 4.93 -21.64
C ASP A 220 -0.26 6.39 -21.25
N VAL A 221 -1.52 6.82 -21.17
CA VAL A 221 -1.88 8.16 -20.69
C VAL A 221 -1.41 8.39 -19.26
N ALA A 222 -1.69 7.46 -18.34
CA ALA A 222 -1.23 7.59 -16.96
C ALA A 222 0.30 7.54 -16.84
N LEU A 223 0.98 6.67 -17.61
CA LEU A 223 2.43 6.53 -17.57
C LEU A 223 3.13 7.78 -18.12
N ALA A 224 2.60 8.38 -19.18
CA ALA A 224 3.16 9.60 -19.77
C ALA A 224 3.23 10.75 -18.75
N GLN A 225 2.28 10.83 -17.82
CA GLN A 225 2.23 11.87 -16.78
C GLN A 225 3.35 11.73 -15.74
N ILE A 226 3.88 10.52 -15.51
CA ILE A 226 4.97 10.25 -14.56
C ILE A 226 6.29 9.87 -15.26
N ALA A 227 6.33 9.89 -16.59
CA ALA A 227 7.48 9.45 -17.38
C ALA A 227 8.79 10.17 -17.01
N PRO A 228 8.82 11.49 -16.74
CA PRO A 228 10.04 12.16 -16.29
C PRO A 228 10.57 11.58 -14.98
N ALA A 229 9.72 11.39 -13.96
CA ALA A 229 10.11 10.85 -12.67
C ALA A 229 10.59 9.39 -12.79
N VAL A 230 9.96 8.60 -13.67
CA VAL A 230 10.40 7.23 -13.97
C VAL A 230 11.76 7.22 -14.65
N ALA A 231 12.01 8.09 -15.62
CA ALA A 231 13.30 8.21 -16.30
C ALA A 231 14.41 8.62 -15.32
N ASP A 232 14.12 9.56 -14.41
CA ASP A 232 15.04 9.97 -13.36
C ASP A 232 15.36 8.80 -12.41
N ALA A 233 14.35 8.02 -12.00
CA ALA A 233 14.56 6.84 -11.18
C ALA A 233 15.41 5.77 -11.88
N ILE A 234 15.18 5.52 -13.16
CA ILE A 234 15.99 4.60 -13.97
C ILE A 234 17.43 5.11 -14.08
N SER A 235 17.63 6.40 -14.35
CA SER A 235 18.97 7.00 -14.43
C SER A 235 19.71 6.94 -13.09
N ARG A 236 19.00 7.06 -11.96
CA ARG A 236 19.58 7.06 -10.62
C ARG A 236 19.92 5.67 -10.12
N TYR A 237 19.01 4.71 -10.30
CA TYR A 237 19.13 3.38 -9.69
C TYR A 237 19.55 2.28 -10.66
N GLY A 238 19.41 2.50 -11.97
CA GLY A 238 19.53 1.45 -12.99
C GLY A 238 18.17 0.82 -13.30
N ALA A 239 17.95 0.44 -14.56
CA ALA A 239 16.66 -0.07 -15.03
C ALA A 239 16.25 -1.38 -14.34
N GLU A 240 17.21 -2.23 -13.99
CA GLU A 240 17.03 -3.49 -13.25
C GLU A 240 16.57 -3.29 -11.79
N ARG A 241 16.74 -2.07 -11.27
CA ARG A 241 16.32 -1.66 -9.93
C ARG A 241 14.95 -0.97 -9.92
N VAL A 242 14.28 -0.90 -11.07
CA VAL A 242 12.92 -0.38 -11.21
C VAL A 242 11.97 -1.52 -11.58
N ALA A 243 11.02 -1.81 -10.69
CA ALA A 243 9.99 -2.83 -10.90
C ALA A 243 8.68 -2.26 -11.44
N VAL A 244 7.80 -3.14 -11.89
CA VAL A 244 6.49 -2.81 -12.46
C VAL A 244 5.42 -3.75 -11.88
N VAL A 245 4.50 -3.25 -11.05
CA VAL A 245 3.47 -4.08 -10.40
C VAL A 245 2.08 -3.50 -10.62
N LEU A 246 1.25 -4.19 -11.40
CA LEU A 246 -0.05 -3.67 -11.83
C LEU A 246 -1.20 -4.49 -11.25
N GLY A 247 -2.39 -3.90 -11.20
CA GLY A 247 -3.66 -4.58 -10.98
C GLY A 247 -4.60 -4.39 -12.17
N THR A 248 -5.32 -5.44 -12.56
CA THR A 248 -6.40 -5.40 -13.56
C THR A 248 -7.36 -6.55 -13.31
N SER A 249 -8.62 -6.41 -13.70
CA SER A 249 -9.59 -7.52 -13.74
C SER A 249 -10.13 -7.79 -15.14
N THR A 250 -9.83 -6.90 -16.09
CA THR A 250 -10.33 -6.98 -17.47
C THR A 250 -9.23 -7.25 -18.49
N SER A 251 -8.07 -6.59 -18.38
CA SER A 251 -7.08 -6.54 -19.46
C SER A 251 -7.74 -6.21 -20.82
N GLY A 252 -7.24 -6.75 -21.93
CA GLY A 252 -7.83 -6.56 -23.27
C GLY A 252 -9.04 -7.47 -23.59
N ILE A 253 -9.94 -7.73 -22.64
CA ILE A 253 -11.13 -8.57 -22.90
C ILE A 253 -12.08 -7.90 -23.92
N GLY A 254 -12.06 -6.57 -24.01
CA GLY A 254 -12.80 -5.77 -25.01
C GLY A 254 -12.35 -6.08 -26.45
N GLU A 255 -11.06 -6.29 -26.66
CA GLU A 255 -10.51 -6.71 -27.95
C GLU A 255 -10.92 -8.16 -28.26
N SER A 256 -10.88 -9.05 -27.26
CA SER A 256 -11.31 -10.44 -27.41
C SER A 256 -12.79 -10.59 -27.77
N GLU A 257 -13.70 -9.82 -27.17
CA GLU A 257 -15.13 -9.90 -27.52
C GLU A 257 -15.40 -9.49 -28.97
N GLN A 258 -14.66 -8.51 -29.49
CA GLN A 258 -14.75 -8.07 -30.89
C GLN A 258 -14.17 -9.11 -31.83
N ALA A 259 -13.02 -9.71 -31.49
CA ALA A 259 -12.40 -10.76 -32.27
C ALA A 259 -13.25 -12.03 -32.33
N LEU A 260 -13.86 -12.43 -31.22
CA LEU A 260 -14.79 -13.57 -31.15
C LEU A 260 -16.02 -13.36 -32.04
N ARG A 261 -16.59 -12.14 -32.04
CA ARG A 261 -17.70 -11.79 -32.92
C ARG A 261 -17.30 -11.91 -34.39
N THR A 262 -16.17 -11.30 -34.76
CA THR A 262 -15.65 -11.35 -36.14
C THR A 262 -15.45 -12.79 -36.59
N ARG A 263 -14.88 -13.66 -35.73
CA ARG A 263 -14.69 -15.08 -36.04
C ARG A 263 -16.01 -15.83 -36.22
N ALA A 264 -17.02 -15.53 -35.39
CA ALA A 264 -18.33 -16.15 -35.51
C ALA A 264 -19.06 -15.74 -36.81
N GLU A 265 -18.90 -14.49 -37.23
CA GLU A 265 -19.56 -13.92 -38.42
C GLU A 265 -18.85 -14.28 -39.74
N HIS A 266 -17.51 -14.30 -39.74
CA HIS A 266 -16.70 -14.43 -40.95
C HIS A 266 -15.86 -15.71 -41.03
N GLY A 267 -15.80 -16.51 -39.97
CA GLY A 267 -15.08 -17.80 -39.94
C GLY A 267 -13.56 -17.71 -39.73
N HIS A 268 -12.99 -16.51 -39.59
CA HIS A 268 -11.57 -16.28 -39.33
C HIS A 268 -11.35 -15.21 -38.27
N TRP A 269 -10.17 -15.21 -37.63
CA TRP A 269 -9.78 -14.14 -36.72
C TRP A 269 -9.46 -12.84 -37.49
N PRO A 270 -9.69 -11.64 -36.92
CA PRO A 270 -9.23 -10.40 -37.53
C PRO A 270 -7.71 -10.26 -37.45
N GLU A 271 -7.09 -9.58 -38.42
CA GLU A 271 -5.63 -9.36 -38.45
C GLU A 271 -5.11 -8.58 -37.23
N GLY A 272 -5.95 -7.73 -36.65
CA GLY A 272 -5.62 -6.91 -35.47
C GLY A 272 -5.83 -7.61 -34.12
N PHE A 273 -5.96 -8.94 -34.08
CA PHE A 273 -6.13 -9.70 -32.84
C PHE A 273 -4.93 -10.58 -32.52
N ASP A 274 -4.51 -10.53 -31.27
CA ASP A 274 -3.53 -11.42 -30.66
C ASP A 274 -4.04 -11.84 -29.27
N TYR A 275 -3.97 -13.13 -28.95
CA TYR A 275 -4.43 -13.66 -27.65
C TYR A 275 -3.76 -12.94 -26.47
N ALA A 276 -2.51 -12.51 -26.62
CA ALA A 276 -1.80 -11.81 -25.56
C ALA A 276 -2.48 -10.49 -25.15
N GLN A 277 -3.32 -9.87 -25.98
CA GLN A 277 -4.04 -8.64 -25.60
C GLN A 277 -4.91 -8.83 -24.35
N GLN A 278 -5.53 -10.01 -24.18
CA GLN A 278 -6.39 -10.31 -23.04
C GLN A 278 -5.68 -10.95 -21.85
N GLU A 279 -4.40 -11.31 -21.97
CA GLU A 279 -3.67 -11.87 -20.84
C GLU A 279 -3.58 -10.84 -19.71
N MET A 280 -3.85 -11.24 -18.46
CA MET A 280 -3.76 -10.32 -17.32
C MET A 280 -2.34 -9.75 -17.15
N GLY A 281 -1.32 -10.53 -17.52
CA GLY A 281 0.09 -10.11 -17.48
C GLY A 281 0.44 -8.97 -18.45
N THR A 282 -0.42 -8.68 -19.43
CA THR A 282 -0.14 -7.71 -20.48
C THR A 282 -0.04 -6.27 -19.96
N ALA A 283 -0.79 -5.92 -18.92
CA ALA A 283 -0.68 -4.60 -18.30
C ALA A 283 0.74 -4.30 -17.77
N ALA A 284 1.32 -5.22 -17.00
CA ALA A 284 2.68 -5.07 -16.47
C ALA A 284 3.75 -5.15 -17.57
N ARG A 285 3.56 -6.05 -18.54
CA ARG A 285 4.44 -6.16 -19.71
C ARG A 285 4.47 -4.84 -20.49
N PHE A 286 3.30 -4.25 -20.78
CA PHE A 286 3.16 -3.00 -21.50
C PHE A 286 3.89 -1.86 -20.79
N VAL A 287 3.59 -1.62 -19.51
CA VAL A 287 4.22 -0.54 -18.74
C VAL A 287 5.74 -0.73 -18.65
N ARG A 288 6.22 -1.96 -18.49
CA ARG A 288 7.65 -2.28 -18.48
C ARG A 288 8.32 -1.91 -19.82
N GLU A 289 7.75 -2.36 -20.94
CA GLU A 289 8.29 -2.07 -22.27
C GLU A 289 8.28 -0.57 -22.59
N ARG A 290 7.21 0.15 -22.17
CA ARG A 290 7.06 1.59 -22.40
C ARG A 290 7.97 2.44 -21.52
N SER A 291 8.23 2.03 -20.28
CA SER A 291 9.08 2.76 -19.34
C SER A 291 10.56 2.48 -19.50
N GLY A 292 10.94 1.33 -20.07
CA GLY A 292 12.33 0.87 -20.12
C GLY A 292 12.82 0.22 -18.82
N ALA A 293 11.92 -0.04 -17.86
CA ALA A 293 12.24 -0.77 -16.63
C ALA A 293 12.63 -2.24 -16.96
N LEU A 294 13.61 -2.79 -16.24
CA LEU A 294 14.11 -4.15 -16.42
C LEU A 294 14.00 -5.00 -15.14
N GLY A 295 13.51 -4.42 -14.03
CA GLY A 295 13.24 -5.14 -12.79
C GLY A 295 12.03 -6.09 -12.89
N PRO A 296 11.65 -6.72 -11.77
CA PRO A 296 10.52 -7.64 -11.74
C PRO A 296 9.23 -6.97 -12.20
N ALA A 297 8.46 -7.69 -13.01
CA ALA A 297 7.19 -7.19 -13.55
C ALA A 297 6.09 -8.25 -13.50
N TRP A 298 4.95 -7.93 -12.89
CA TRP A 298 3.77 -8.81 -12.87
C TRP A 298 2.48 -8.03 -12.65
N THR A 299 1.37 -8.68 -12.98
CA THR A 299 0.01 -8.15 -12.76
C THR A 299 -0.73 -9.02 -11.74
N LEU A 300 -1.41 -8.38 -10.79
CA LEU A 300 -2.34 -9.01 -9.85
C LEU A 300 -3.77 -8.91 -10.36
N SER A 301 -4.56 -9.96 -10.14
CA SER A 301 -5.98 -10.02 -10.49
C SER A 301 -6.78 -10.63 -9.35
N THR A 302 -7.15 -9.80 -8.39
CA THR A 302 -7.98 -10.11 -7.22
C THR A 302 -9.28 -9.28 -7.25
N ALA A 303 -9.89 -9.21 -8.45
CA ALA A 303 -11.06 -8.39 -8.75
C ALA A 303 -10.85 -6.93 -8.31
N CYS A 304 -11.81 -6.33 -7.59
CA CYS A 304 -11.84 -4.92 -7.22
C CYS A 304 -10.66 -4.42 -6.36
N SER A 305 -9.94 -5.35 -5.72
CA SER A 305 -8.81 -5.06 -4.83
C SER A 305 -7.45 -5.10 -5.55
N SER A 306 -7.42 -5.46 -6.83
CA SER A 306 -6.20 -5.78 -7.59
C SER A 306 -5.13 -4.70 -7.50
N SER A 307 -5.49 -3.45 -7.83
CA SER A 307 -4.54 -2.34 -7.86
C SER A 307 -4.16 -1.81 -6.48
N ALA A 308 -5.02 -1.92 -5.46
CA ALA A 308 -4.63 -1.67 -4.07
C ALA A 308 -3.56 -2.68 -3.61
N LYS A 309 -3.76 -3.97 -3.90
CA LYS A 309 -2.77 -5.03 -3.60
C LYS A 309 -1.49 -4.90 -4.42
N ALA A 310 -1.56 -4.29 -5.62
CA ALA A 310 -0.38 -3.94 -6.40
C ALA A 310 0.49 -2.92 -5.67
N LEU A 311 -0.11 -1.85 -5.11
CA LEU A 311 0.59 -0.86 -4.28
C LEU A 311 1.21 -1.48 -3.02
N MET A 312 0.49 -2.41 -2.36
CA MET A 312 1.03 -3.15 -1.20
C MET A 312 2.23 -4.02 -1.58
N SER A 313 2.15 -4.69 -2.73
CA SER A 313 3.24 -5.53 -3.25
C SER A 313 4.47 -4.69 -3.60
N ALA A 314 4.27 -3.53 -4.23
CA ALA A 314 5.33 -2.56 -4.47
C ALA A 314 6.02 -2.11 -3.18
N ALA A 315 5.25 -1.78 -2.13
CA ALA A 315 5.80 -1.41 -0.83
C ALA A 315 6.59 -2.55 -0.17
N ARG A 316 6.13 -3.80 -0.30
CA ARG A 316 6.87 -4.99 0.18
C ARG A 316 8.19 -5.18 -0.58
N MET A 317 8.20 -4.95 -1.89
CA MET A 317 9.43 -5.04 -2.70
C MET A 317 10.46 -3.97 -2.32
N LEU A 318 10.01 -2.73 -2.09
CA LEU A 318 10.87 -1.64 -1.63
C LEU A 318 11.42 -1.90 -0.23
N ARG A 319 10.59 -2.36 0.71
CA ARG A 319 11.01 -2.66 2.09
C ARG A 319 11.96 -3.85 2.17
N SER A 320 11.80 -4.82 1.27
CA SER A 320 12.72 -5.94 1.14
C SER A 320 13.97 -5.60 0.32
N GLY A 321 14.16 -4.36 -0.14
CA GLY A 321 15.36 -3.96 -0.90
C GLY A 321 15.52 -4.66 -2.26
N ILE A 322 14.52 -5.42 -2.73
CA ILE A 322 14.54 -6.12 -4.02
C ILE A 322 14.70 -5.12 -5.18
N VAL A 323 14.18 -3.90 -5.01
CA VAL A 323 14.24 -2.78 -5.96
C VAL A 323 14.31 -1.44 -5.22
N ASP A 324 14.62 -0.36 -5.93
CA ASP A 324 14.72 1.00 -5.39
C ASP A 324 13.55 1.90 -5.81
N ALA A 325 12.92 1.57 -6.94
CA ALA A 325 11.68 2.20 -7.38
C ALA A 325 10.71 1.15 -7.93
N VAL A 326 9.42 1.44 -7.85
CA VAL A 326 8.36 0.60 -8.43
C VAL A 326 7.33 1.48 -9.11
N ILE A 327 7.04 1.20 -10.39
CA ILE A 327 5.86 1.73 -11.07
C ILE A 327 4.69 0.82 -10.67
N ALA A 328 3.72 1.34 -9.92
CA ALA A 328 2.61 0.53 -9.44
C ALA A 328 1.26 1.23 -9.53
N GLY A 329 0.20 0.43 -9.69
CA GLY A 329 -1.15 0.94 -9.84
C GLY A 329 -2.04 -0.06 -10.56
N GLY A 330 -2.86 0.40 -11.51
CA GLY A 330 -3.70 -0.48 -12.31
C GLY A 330 -4.56 0.22 -13.34
N ALA A 331 -5.19 -0.59 -14.18
CA ALA A 331 -6.14 -0.15 -15.20
C ALA A 331 -7.22 -1.20 -15.42
N ASP A 332 -8.41 -0.73 -15.80
CA ASP A 332 -9.49 -1.53 -16.36
C ASP A 332 -10.26 -0.67 -17.37
N SER A 333 -10.67 -1.29 -18.48
CA SER A 333 -11.42 -0.64 -19.56
C SER A 333 -12.84 -1.19 -19.67
N LEU A 334 -13.79 -0.34 -20.09
CA LEU A 334 -15.16 -0.75 -20.34
C LEU A 334 -15.24 -1.72 -21.54
N CYS A 335 -16.05 -2.76 -21.38
CA CYS A 335 -16.39 -3.71 -22.45
C CYS A 335 -17.77 -4.32 -22.21
N ARG A 336 -18.35 -4.93 -23.25
CA ARG A 336 -19.71 -5.47 -23.17
C ARG A 336 -19.77 -6.68 -22.24
N PHE A 337 -18.76 -7.54 -22.25
CA PHE A 337 -18.69 -8.72 -21.40
C PHE A 337 -18.88 -8.37 -19.93
N THR A 338 -18.10 -7.40 -19.42
CA THR A 338 -18.15 -7.03 -18.02
C THR A 338 -19.46 -6.33 -17.65
N VAL A 339 -19.95 -5.41 -18.49
CA VAL A 339 -21.24 -4.74 -18.27
C VAL A 339 -22.41 -5.72 -18.26
N ALA A 340 -22.43 -6.66 -19.21
CA ALA A 340 -23.46 -7.70 -19.28
C ALA A 340 -23.36 -8.67 -18.09
N GLY A 341 -22.16 -9.06 -17.68
CA GLY A 341 -21.92 -9.94 -16.54
C GLY A 341 -22.47 -9.38 -15.24
N PHE A 342 -22.12 -8.14 -14.89
CA PHE A 342 -22.66 -7.48 -13.69
C PHE A 342 -24.17 -7.20 -13.80
N SER A 343 -24.68 -6.92 -15.02
CA SER A 343 -26.12 -6.75 -15.23
C SER A 343 -26.89 -8.05 -14.99
N ALA A 344 -26.31 -9.21 -15.35
CA ALA A 344 -26.88 -10.52 -15.09
C ALA A 344 -26.84 -10.91 -13.60
N LEU A 345 -25.97 -10.29 -12.81
CA LEU A 345 -25.95 -10.39 -11.35
C LEU A 345 -26.95 -9.42 -10.67
N GLU A 346 -27.77 -8.72 -11.46
CA GLU A 346 -28.72 -7.69 -10.97
C GLU A 346 -28.06 -6.63 -10.06
N SER A 347 -26.77 -6.37 -10.31
CA SER A 347 -25.93 -5.54 -9.45
C SER A 347 -25.56 -4.20 -10.08
N VAL A 348 -26.16 -3.85 -11.23
CA VAL A 348 -25.88 -2.61 -11.98
C VAL A 348 -27.07 -1.67 -11.90
N SER A 349 -26.82 -0.43 -11.47
CA SER A 349 -27.80 0.65 -11.51
C SER A 349 -27.84 1.29 -12.90
N ALA A 350 -29.05 1.62 -13.37
CA ALA A 350 -29.24 2.40 -14.58
C ALA A 350 -28.92 3.89 -14.38
N VAL A 351 -29.06 4.37 -13.15
CA VAL A 351 -28.79 5.76 -12.75
C VAL A 351 -27.54 5.82 -11.88
N ARG A 352 -27.10 7.02 -11.50
CA ARG A 352 -25.99 7.20 -10.57
C ARG A 352 -26.21 6.37 -9.29
N CYS A 353 -25.18 5.64 -8.88
CA CYS A 353 -25.20 4.77 -7.74
C CYS A 353 -25.32 5.61 -6.47
N ASN A 354 -25.89 5.01 -5.43
CA ASN A 354 -26.33 5.72 -4.25
C ASN A 354 -25.82 5.00 -2.99
N PRO A 355 -24.50 4.96 -2.74
CA PRO A 355 -23.94 4.12 -1.70
C PRO A 355 -24.48 4.50 -0.32
N PHE A 356 -24.66 3.50 0.55
CA PHE A 356 -25.20 3.63 1.91
C PHE A 356 -26.62 4.22 2.03
N SER A 357 -27.27 4.59 0.93
CA SER A 357 -28.66 5.02 0.90
C SER A 357 -29.63 3.85 1.04
N GLN A 358 -30.79 4.09 1.65
CA GLN A 358 -31.93 3.17 1.62
C GLN A 358 -32.36 2.80 0.19
N HIS A 359 -32.13 3.70 -0.78
CA HIS A 359 -32.53 3.53 -2.18
C HIS A 359 -31.41 3.02 -3.10
N ARG A 360 -30.34 2.45 -2.53
CA ARG A 360 -29.23 1.88 -3.30
C ARG A 360 -29.69 0.68 -4.15
N CYS A 361 -29.27 0.65 -5.40
CA CYS A 361 -29.71 -0.37 -6.37
C CYS A 361 -28.58 -0.89 -7.26
N GLY A 362 -27.34 -0.89 -6.74
CA GLY A 362 -26.17 -1.45 -7.43
C GLY A 362 -25.21 -0.40 -8.00
N ILE A 363 -24.19 -0.91 -8.67
CA ILE A 363 -23.02 -0.17 -9.12
C ILE A 363 -23.28 0.57 -10.44
N ASN A 364 -22.53 1.63 -10.70
CA ASN A 364 -22.20 2.03 -12.07
C ASN A 364 -20.79 1.55 -12.37
N ILE A 365 -20.56 0.93 -13.52
CA ILE A 365 -19.22 0.48 -13.90
C ILE A 365 -18.47 1.67 -14.50
N GLY A 366 -17.18 1.78 -14.18
CA GLY A 366 -16.30 2.75 -14.81
C GLY A 366 -15.05 2.10 -15.40
N GLU A 367 -14.24 2.94 -16.03
CA GLU A 367 -12.89 2.62 -16.50
C GLU A 367 -11.89 3.71 -16.10
N GLY A 368 -10.61 3.38 -16.24
CA GLY A 368 -9.53 4.32 -16.04
C GLY A 368 -8.23 3.61 -15.70
N ALA A 369 -7.20 4.42 -15.49
CA ALA A 369 -5.91 3.99 -15.00
C ALA A 369 -5.35 4.98 -13.97
N ALA A 370 -4.63 4.45 -12.99
CA ALA A 370 -3.79 5.24 -12.11
C ALA A 370 -2.45 4.52 -11.93
N LEU A 371 -1.36 5.26 -12.03
CA LEU A 371 0.02 4.79 -11.84
C LEU A 371 0.75 5.73 -10.89
N PHE A 372 1.56 5.14 -10.03
CA PHE A 372 2.43 5.84 -9.11
C PHE A 372 3.86 5.38 -9.30
N LEU A 373 4.80 6.31 -9.13
CA LEU A 373 6.19 5.97 -8.85
C LEU A 373 6.36 5.87 -7.34
N LEU A 374 6.64 4.67 -6.83
CA LEU A 374 6.92 4.44 -5.41
C LEU A 374 8.42 4.30 -5.17
N THR A 375 8.93 5.00 -4.17
CA THR A 375 10.33 4.87 -3.72
C THR A 375 10.42 4.93 -2.20
N ARG A 376 11.63 4.85 -1.66
CA ARG A 376 11.93 5.16 -0.25
C ARG A 376 12.38 6.61 -0.05
N GLU A 377 12.53 7.37 -1.13
CA GLU A 377 12.92 8.78 -1.07
C GLU A 377 11.73 9.63 -0.63
N PRO A 378 11.95 10.65 0.21
CA PRO A 378 10.88 11.54 0.65
C PRO A 378 10.04 12.10 -0.51
N GLY A 379 8.72 12.13 -0.30
CA GLY A 379 7.72 12.69 -1.20
C GLY A 379 6.52 13.21 -0.39
N ALA A 380 5.57 13.85 -1.07
CA ALA A 380 4.44 14.52 -0.40
C ALA A 380 3.50 13.56 0.35
N VAL A 381 3.36 12.32 -0.15
CA VAL A 381 2.47 11.31 0.41
C VAL A 381 3.23 10.00 0.61
N SER A 382 3.05 9.39 1.77
CA SER A 382 3.58 8.07 2.08
C SER A 382 2.49 7.04 2.28
N LEU A 383 2.73 5.81 1.82
CA LEU A 383 1.99 4.62 2.24
C LEU A 383 2.51 4.19 3.62
N ALA A 384 1.92 4.77 4.66
CA ALA A 384 2.30 4.56 6.05
C ALA A 384 1.98 3.13 6.50
N GLY A 385 0.87 2.57 6.03
CA GLY A 385 0.44 1.22 6.33
C GLY A 385 -0.50 0.66 5.28
N TRP A 386 -0.81 -0.63 5.41
CA TRP A 386 -1.80 -1.31 4.60
C TRP A 386 -2.30 -2.54 5.34
N GLY A 387 -3.43 -3.08 4.96
CA GLY A 387 -3.96 -4.34 5.46
C GLY A 387 -4.58 -5.17 4.36
N GLU A 388 -4.48 -6.49 4.51
CA GLU A 388 -4.93 -7.45 3.52
C GLU A 388 -5.50 -8.67 4.24
N SER A 389 -6.68 -9.11 3.83
CA SER A 389 -7.34 -10.30 4.37
C SER A 389 -8.17 -11.00 3.29
N ALA A 390 -8.72 -12.16 3.63
CA ALA A 390 -9.66 -12.91 2.79
C ALA A 390 -10.84 -13.39 3.63
N ASP A 391 -12.08 -13.16 3.17
CA ASP A 391 -13.28 -13.54 3.93
C ASP A 391 -13.47 -15.06 4.03
N ALA A 392 -13.04 -15.81 3.01
CA ALA A 392 -13.31 -17.25 2.88
C ALA A 392 -14.81 -17.62 3.04
N HIS A 393 -15.70 -16.72 2.62
CA HIS A 393 -17.15 -16.82 2.83
C HIS A 393 -17.93 -17.17 1.56
N HIS A 394 -17.95 -16.28 0.57
CA HIS A 394 -18.69 -16.46 -0.69
C HIS A 394 -17.96 -15.80 -1.87
N MET A 395 -18.25 -16.25 -3.10
CA MET A 395 -17.57 -15.77 -4.31
C MET A 395 -17.91 -14.31 -4.66
N SER A 396 -19.12 -13.84 -4.35
CA SER A 396 -19.60 -12.50 -4.73
C SER A 396 -20.25 -11.70 -3.59
N ALA A 397 -20.43 -12.33 -2.43
CA ALA A 397 -20.99 -11.67 -1.25
C ALA A 397 -19.89 -11.62 -0.18
N PRO A 398 -19.68 -10.49 0.49
CA PRO A 398 -18.73 -10.42 1.58
C PRO A 398 -19.25 -11.20 2.80
N ASP A 399 -18.38 -11.47 3.76
CA ASP A 399 -18.82 -11.94 5.08
C ASP A 399 -19.75 -10.88 5.71
N PRO A 400 -21.01 -11.22 6.04
CA PRO A 400 -21.95 -10.27 6.65
C PRO A 400 -21.51 -9.75 8.02
N GLN A 401 -20.59 -10.45 8.71
CA GLN A 401 -19.99 -9.98 9.96
C GLN A 401 -18.82 -8.99 9.73
N GLY A 402 -18.37 -8.83 8.49
CA GLY A 402 -17.28 -7.91 8.13
C GLY A 402 -15.92 -8.26 8.72
N LEU A 403 -15.71 -9.49 9.18
CA LEU A 403 -14.48 -9.90 9.87
C LEU A 403 -13.23 -9.66 9.03
N GLY A 404 -13.29 -9.97 7.73
CA GLY A 404 -12.18 -9.72 6.82
C GLY A 404 -11.88 -8.23 6.66
N ALA A 405 -12.90 -7.38 6.48
CA ALA A 405 -12.72 -5.94 6.37
C ALA A 405 -12.19 -5.31 7.68
N ILE A 406 -12.69 -5.78 8.83
CA ILE A 406 -12.21 -5.37 10.17
C ILE A 406 -10.72 -5.70 10.31
N ASP A 407 -10.32 -6.94 9.98
CA ASP A 407 -8.91 -7.37 10.02
C ASP A 407 -8.03 -6.50 9.10
N ALA A 408 -8.47 -6.23 7.87
CA ALA A 408 -7.73 -5.37 6.96
C ALA A 408 -7.57 -3.92 7.48
N LEU A 409 -8.64 -3.34 8.06
CA LEU A 409 -8.57 -2.01 8.68
C LEU A 409 -7.60 -2.00 9.88
N GLN A 410 -7.70 -2.99 10.77
CA GLN A 410 -6.83 -3.10 11.95
C GLN A 410 -5.36 -3.30 11.56
N GLN A 411 -5.07 -4.15 10.57
CA GLN A 411 -3.72 -4.33 10.04
C GLN A 411 -3.16 -3.03 9.43
N ALA A 412 -3.97 -2.26 8.71
CA ALA A 412 -3.54 -0.99 8.13
C ALA A 412 -3.17 0.02 9.21
N LEU A 413 -4.03 0.20 10.22
CA LEU A 413 -3.79 1.06 11.37
C LEU A 413 -2.57 0.61 12.17
N GLN A 414 -2.45 -0.69 12.47
CA GLN A 414 -1.32 -1.24 13.20
C GLN A 414 0.00 -1.04 12.44
N ARG A 415 0.01 -1.28 11.12
CA ARG A 415 1.21 -1.14 10.27
C ARG A 415 1.64 0.34 10.14
N ALA A 416 0.69 1.27 10.10
CA ALA A 416 0.96 2.69 10.17
C ALA A 416 1.34 3.14 11.61
N GLY A 417 0.89 2.36 12.60
CA GLY A 417 0.91 2.66 14.02
C GLY A 417 0.12 3.93 14.34
N TRP A 418 -1.13 3.95 13.87
CA TRP A 418 -2.14 4.98 14.15
C TRP A 418 -3.20 4.41 15.10
N ALA A 419 -3.67 5.24 16.02
CA ALA A 419 -4.94 5.02 16.69
C ALA A 419 -6.10 5.36 15.74
N PRO A 420 -7.27 4.72 15.89
CA PRO A 420 -8.44 5.02 15.06
C PRO A 420 -8.83 6.50 15.05
N SER A 421 -8.72 7.18 16.20
CA SER A 421 -9.03 8.60 16.38
C SER A 421 -8.09 9.55 15.65
N GLU A 422 -6.99 9.05 15.08
CA GLU A 422 -6.03 9.83 14.32
C GLU A 422 -6.30 9.81 12.81
N VAL A 423 -7.34 9.12 12.34
CA VAL A 423 -7.75 9.11 10.94
C VAL A 423 -8.63 10.33 10.67
N ASP A 424 -8.25 11.14 9.67
CA ASP A 424 -8.95 12.38 9.33
C ASP A 424 -10.08 12.14 8.32
N TYR A 425 -9.95 11.11 7.48
CA TYR A 425 -10.94 10.79 6.44
C TYR A 425 -10.80 9.34 5.93
N VAL A 426 -11.93 8.74 5.54
CA VAL A 426 -11.98 7.42 4.90
C VAL A 426 -12.62 7.52 3.52
N ASN A 427 -11.85 7.18 2.48
CA ASN A 427 -12.40 6.85 1.17
C ASN A 427 -12.95 5.42 1.21
N LEU A 428 -14.28 5.31 1.32
CA LEU A 428 -15.01 4.07 1.40
C LEU A 428 -15.00 3.33 0.06
N HIS A 429 -15.11 2.00 0.11
CA HIS A 429 -15.37 1.20 -1.06
C HIS A 429 -16.79 1.45 -1.61
N GLY A 430 -17.80 1.65 -0.76
CA GLY A 430 -19.19 2.03 -1.04
C GLY A 430 -19.65 1.84 -2.49
N THR A 431 -20.03 0.61 -2.83
CA THR A 431 -20.43 0.23 -4.20
C THR A 431 -21.90 0.46 -4.47
N ALA A 432 -22.72 0.79 -3.46
CA ALA A 432 -24.18 0.84 -3.56
C ALA A 432 -24.83 -0.54 -3.74
N THR A 433 -24.10 -1.63 -3.46
CA THR A 433 -24.69 -2.96 -3.36
C THR A 433 -25.13 -3.24 -1.92
N GLY A 434 -26.24 -3.97 -1.75
CA GLY A 434 -26.84 -4.24 -0.45
C GLY A 434 -25.85 -4.81 0.56
N HIS A 435 -25.15 -5.88 0.18
CA HIS A 435 -24.23 -6.60 1.06
C HIS A 435 -22.92 -5.86 1.31
N ASN A 436 -22.32 -5.22 0.30
CA ASN A 436 -21.06 -4.51 0.48
C ASN A 436 -21.21 -3.36 1.46
N ASP A 437 -22.20 -2.49 1.23
CA ASP A 437 -22.36 -1.27 2.02
C ASP A 437 -22.75 -1.60 3.46
N ALA A 438 -23.51 -2.70 3.66
CA ALA A 438 -23.80 -3.21 5.00
C ALA A 438 -22.56 -3.72 5.72
N MET A 439 -21.76 -4.54 5.05
CA MET A 439 -20.52 -5.06 5.63
C MET A 439 -19.51 -3.95 5.93
N GLU A 440 -19.30 -3.04 4.98
CA GLU A 440 -18.32 -1.96 5.12
C GLU A 440 -18.71 -0.96 6.22
N SER A 441 -19.99 -0.56 6.29
CA SER A 441 -20.45 0.34 7.36
C SER A 441 -20.27 -0.27 8.75
N LEU A 442 -20.51 -1.58 8.89
CA LEU A 442 -20.24 -2.33 10.12
C LEU A 442 -18.73 -2.31 10.46
N ALA A 443 -17.89 -2.69 9.50
CA ALA A 443 -16.44 -2.77 9.72
C ALA A 443 -15.83 -1.41 10.09
N VAL A 444 -16.22 -0.35 9.38
CA VAL A 444 -15.76 1.02 9.64
C VAL A 444 -16.24 1.50 11.00
N ALA A 445 -17.54 1.36 11.33
CA ALA A 445 -18.07 1.77 12.62
C ALA A 445 -17.41 1.03 13.79
N GLN A 446 -17.08 -0.26 13.61
CA GLN A 446 -16.45 -1.07 14.65
C GLN A 446 -14.98 -0.69 14.88
N VAL A 447 -14.22 -0.38 13.82
CA VAL A 447 -12.78 -0.10 13.95
C VAL A 447 -12.50 1.38 14.22
N LEU A 448 -13.23 2.28 13.56
CA LEU A 448 -12.98 3.72 13.58
C LEU A 448 -13.99 4.50 14.42
N GLY A 449 -15.11 3.90 14.79
CA GLY A 449 -16.24 4.63 15.36
C GLY A 449 -17.06 5.33 14.29
N ILE A 450 -17.89 6.29 14.72
CA ILE A 450 -18.88 6.98 13.88
C ILE A 450 -18.58 8.47 13.70
N ASP A 451 -17.37 8.91 14.07
CA ASP A 451 -16.98 10.32 14.04
C ASP A 451 -16.01 10.67 12.91
N VAL A 452 -15.40 9.67 12.26
CA VAL A 452 -14.40 9.88 11.19
C VAL A 452 -15.09 10.16 9.85
N PRO A 453 -14.92 11.37 9.26
CA PRO A 453 -15.53 11.73 7.98
C PRO A 453 -15.28 10.70 6.88
N ALA A 454 -16.30 10.35 6.11
CA ALA A 454 -16.18 9.33 5.09
C ALA A 454 -16.98 9.64 3.82
N SER A 455 -16.50 9.17 2.66
CA SER A 455 -17.30 9.15 1.45
C SER A 455 -16.86 8.04 0.50
N SER A 456 -17.81 7.54 -0.30
CA SER A 456 -17.50 6.81 -1.53
C SER A 456 -17.45 7.79 -2.70
N THR A 457 -16.41 7.67 -3.51
CA THR A 457 -16.17 8.43 -4.74
C THR A 457 -16.65 7.71 -6.00
N LYS A 458 -17.20 6.48 -5.87
CA LYS A 458 -17.76 5.72 -7.00
C LYS A 458 -18.97 6.37 -7.68
N PRO A 459 -19.80 7.18 -7.02
CA PRO A 459 -20.78 7.99 -7.72
C PRO A 459 -20.15 8.93 -8.74
N LEU A 460 -18.86 9.29 -8.63
CA LEU A 460 -18.14 10.16 -9.56
C LEU A 460 -17.40 9.34 -10.63
N THR A 461 -16.53 8.42 -10.22
CA THR A 461 -15.65 7.67 -11.13
C THR A 461 -16.31 6.46 -11.78
N GLY A 462 -17.44 6.02 -11.24
CA GLY A 462 -17.89 4.63 -11.38
C GLY A 462 -17.02 3.66 -10.59
N HIS A 463 -17.48 2.43 -10.48
CA HIS A 463 -16.69 1.32 -9.99
C HIS A 463 -15.76 0.84 -11.11
N THR A 464 -14.52 1.32 -11.09
CA THR A 464 -13.46 0.98 -12.06
C THR A 464 -12.80 -0.39 -11.83
N LEU A 465 -13.53 -1.30 -11.16
CA LEU A 465 -13.17 -2.69 -10.98
C LEU A 465 -11.73 -2.87 -10.44
N GLY A 466 -10.86 -3.56 -11.17
CA GLY A 466 -9.47 -3.81 -10.80
C GLY A 466 -8.63 -2.54 -10.66
N ALA A 467 -9.01 -1.43 -11.30
CA ALA A 467 -8.36 -0.13 -11.18
C ALA A 467 -8.83 0.70 -9.97
N SER A 468 -9.93 0.30 -9.29
CA SER A 468 -10.55 1.11 -8.22
C SER A 468 -9.56 1.45 -7.11
N GLY A 469 -8.80 0.47 -6.61
CA GLY A 469 -7.83 0.72 -5.54
C GLY A 469 -6.77 1.77 -5.86
N ALA A 470 -6.22 1.79 -7.08
CA ALA A 470 -5.24 2.80 -7.49
C ALA A 470 -5.87 4.16 -7.79
N ILE A 471 -7.05 4.20 -8.42
CA ILE A 471 -7.75 5.46 -8.71
C ILE A 471 -8.18 6.12 -7.39
N GLU A 472 -8.72 5.36 -6.45
CA GLU A 472 -9.10 5.85 -5.12
C GLU A 472 -7.88 6.33 -4.33
N ALA A 473 -6.76 5.58 -4.39
CA ALA A 473 -5.49 6.06 -3.85
C ALA A 473 -5.02 7.37 -4.50
N ALA A 474 -5.31 7.59 -5.79
CA ALA A 474 -4.97 8.83 -6.49
C ALA A 474 -5.83 10.00 -6.01
N LEU A 475 -7.12 9.77 -5.76
CA LEU A 475 -8.00 10.77 -5.14
C LEU A 475 -7.53 11.11 -3.73
N CYS A 476 -7.14 10.12 -2.92
CA CYS A 476 -6.54 10.34 -1.60
C CYS A 476 -5.19 11.08 -1.69
N TRP A 477 -4.36 10.79 -2.69
CA TRP A 477 -3.11 11.50 -2.91
C TRP A 477 -3.36 12.99 -3.23
N ILE A 478 -4.31 13.28 -4.12
CA ILE A 478 -4.74 14.65 -4.44
C ILE A 478 -5.29 15.35 -3.19
N LEU A 479 -6.12 14.66 -2.39
CA LEU A 479 -6.64 15.17 -1.12
C LEU A 479 -5.53 15.58 -0.14
N LEU A 480 -4.45 14.79 -0.06
CA LEU A 480 -3.35 15.04 0.87
C LEU A 480 -2.34 16.09 0.34
N ALA A 481 -2.05 16.07 -0.96
CA ALA A 481 -0.97 16.84 -1.57
C ALA A 481 -1.44 18.11 -2.31
N GLU A 482 -2.63 18.11 -2.88
CA GLU A 482 -3.14 19.13 -3.82
C GLU A 482 -4.54 19.66 -3.44
N ASN A 483 -4.77 19.84 -2.14
CA ASN A 483 -6.04 20.37 -1.61
C ASN A 483 -5.82 21.62 -0.73
N PRO A 484 -5.56 22.79 -1.33
CA PRO A 484 -5.29 24.00 -0.56
C PRO A 484 -6.50 24.51 0.23
N GLN A 485 -7.73 24.17 -0.20
CA GLN A 485 -8.97 24.57 0.47
C GLN A 485 -9.31 23.66 1.66
N GLN A 486 -8.62 22.54 1.84
CA GLN A 486 -8.91 21.56 2.90
C GLN A 486 -10.33 20.97 2.78
N GLN A 487 -10.86 20.94 1.55
CA GLN A 487 -12.18 20.39 1.24
C GLN A 487 -12.12 18.87 1.24
N LEU A 488 -13.10 18.20 1.85
CA LEU A 488 -13.20 16.74 1.78
C LEU A 488 -13.96 16.31 0.51
N PRO A 489 -13.61 15.15 -0.10
CA PRO A 489 -14.34 14.65 -1.26
C PRO A 489 -15.81 14.39 -0.91
N PRO A 490 -16.76 15.02 -1.59
CA PRO A 490 -18.18 14.89 -1.25
C PRO A 490 -18.71 13.49 -1.55
N HIS A 491 -19.56 13.00 -0.66
CA HIS A 491 -20.41 11.84 -0.90
C HIS A 491 -21.64 12.26 -1.70
N TRP A 492 -21.72 11.84 -2.96
CA TRP A 492 -22.85 12.16 -3.82
C TRP A 492 -23.92 11.06 -3.75
N TRP A 493 -25.07 11.41 -3.16
CA TRP A 493 -26.16 10.49 -2.83
C TRP A 493 -27.46 11.28 -2.62
N ASP A 494 -28.57 10.60 -2.33
CA ASP A 494 -29.89 11.22 -2.15
C ASP A 494 -30.19 11.77 -0.74
N GLY A 495 -29.27 11.59 0.21
CA GLY A 495 -29.44 12.02 1.60
C GLY A 495 -30.37 11.14 2.44
N VAL A 496 -30.82 9.99 1.92
CA VAL A 496 -31.73 9.08 2.64
C VAL A 496 -30.94 7.91 3.21
N ALA A 497 -30.47 8.07 4.45
CA ALA A 497 -29.71 7.03 5.15
C ALA A 497 -30.54 5.72 5.29
N ASP A 498 -29.89 4.58 5.07
CA ASP A 498 -30.50 3.29 5.39
C ASP A 498 -30.48 3.06 6.92
N PRO A 499 -31.65 2.97 7.59
CA PRO A 499 -31.72 2.78 9.04
C PRO A 499 -31.19 1.42 9.52
N ALA A 500 -30.96 0.47 8.61
CA ALA A 500 -30.35 -0.82 8.94
C ALA A 500 -28.82 -0.76 9.05
N LEU A 501 -28.19 0.33 8.58
CA LEU A 501 -26.74 0.49 8.57
C LEU A 501 -26.26 1.36 9.73
N PRO A 502 -25.07 1.10 10.30
CA PRO A 502 -24.39 2.07 11.15
C PRO A 502 -24.27 3.43 10.45
N ALA A 503 -24.66 4.49 11.14
CA ALA A 503 -24.62 5.84 10.60
C ALA A 503 -23.18 6.37 10.56
N LEU A 504 -22.54 6.26 9.40
CA LEU A 504 -21.25 6.89 9.14
C LEU A 504 -21.42 8.40 8.87
N PRO A 505 -20.45 9.24 9.21
CA PRO A 505 -20.51 10.68 8.95
C PRO A 505 -20.15 10.96 7.48
N LEU A 506 -21.13 10.74 6.60
CA LEU A 506 -20.98 10.90 5.15
C LEU A 506 -20.79 12.38 4.79
N VAL A 507 -19.67 12.69 4.12
CA VAL A 507 -19.25 14.05 3.79
C VAL A 507 -20.20 14.70 2.78
N GLY A 508 -20.75 15.87 3.11
CA GLY A 508 -21.57 16.66 2.17
C GLY A 508 -20.71 17.55 1.25
N PRO A 509 -21.29 18.09 0.16
CA PRO A 509 -20.66 19.14 -0.64
C PRO A 509 -20.19 20.32 0.23
N ALA A 510 -19.08 20.94 -0.15
CA ALA A 510 -18.48 22.07 0.58
C ALA A 510 -18.22 21.80 2.09
N THR A 511 -17.83 20.57 2.44
CA THR A 511 -17.33 20.25 3.78
C THR A 511 -15.81 20.47 3.83
N PHE A 512 -15.33 21.23 4.81
CA PHE A 512 -13.92 21.59 4.96
C PHE A 512 -13.39 21.17 6.33
N LEU A 513 -12.17 20.66 6.37
CA LEU A 513 -11.45 20.46 7.63
C LEU A 513 -10.86 21.79 8.12
N GLN A 514 -10.66 21.89 9.44
CA GLN A 514 -10.00 23.05 10.07
C GLN A 514 -8.48 23.04 9.88
N GLN A 515 -7.93 21.86 9.61
CA GLN A 515 -6.52 21.63 9.34
C GLN A 515 -6.41 20.75 8.08
N PRO A 516 -5.34 20.88 7.29
CA PRO A 516 -5.15 20.03 6.14
C PRO A 516 -5.18 18.54 6.54
N PRO A 517 -5.88 17.68 5.80
CA PRO A 517 -5.92 16.25 6.10
C PRO A 517 -4.51 15.69 6.07
N ARG A 518 -4.19 14.86 7.06
CA ARG A 518 -2.88 14.26 7.21
C ARG A 518 -2.93 12.76 7.05
N ARG A 519 -3.96 12.08 7.55
CA ARG A 519 -4.04 10.61 7.63
C ARG A 519 -5.37 10.14 7.08
N VAL A 520 -5.31 9.42 5.97
CA VAL A 520 -6.51 8.91 5.30
C VAL A 520 -6.42 7.42 5.04
N LEU A 521 -7.57 6.76 5.09
CA LEU A 521 -7.72 5.36 4.69
C LEU A 521 -8.43 5.28 3.34
N SER A 522 -8.06 4.29 2.52
CA SER A 522 -8.77 3.93 1.29
C SER A 522 -9.09 2.44 1.30
N ASN A 523 -10.38 2.11 1.22
CA ASN A 523 -10.89 0.76 1.30
C ASN A 523 -11.19 0.17 -0.08
N SER A 524 -10.80 -1.09 -0.31
CA SER A 524 -11.15 -1.83 -1.52
C SER A 524 -11.53 -3.28 -1.16
N PHE A 525 -12.82 -3.59 -1.21
CA PHE A 525 -13.37 -4.90 -0.85
C PHE A 525 -13.92 -5.60 -2.10
N ALA A 526 -13.34 -6.74 -2.45
CA ALA A 526 -13.61 -7.35 -3.74
C ALA A 526 -14.42 -8.64 -3.64
N PHE A 527 -15.04 -9.01 -4.77
CA PHE A 527 -15.48 -10.39 -4.99
C PHE A 527 -14.35 -11.39 -4.69
N GLY A 528 -14.75 -12.58 -4.27
CA GLY A 528 -13.86 -13.59 -3.68
C GLY A 528 -13.46 -13.28 -2.24
N GLY A 529 -14.06 -12.26 -1.62
CA GLY A 529 -13.76 -11.83 -0.26
C GLY A 529 -12.36 -11.25 -0.10
N SER A 530 -11.76 -10.70 -1.17
CA SER A 530 -10.39 -10.18 -1.16
C SER A 530 -10.39 -8.73 -0.70
N ASN A 531 -9.94 -8.48 0.53
CA ASN A 531 -9.97 -7.15 1.15
C ASN A 531 -8.61 -6.48 1.12
N ALA A 532 -8.63 -5.16 0.92
CA ALA A 532 -7.45 -4.32 0.88
C ALA A 532 -7.75 -2.95 1.50
N VAL A 533 -6.91 -2.49 2.42
CA VAL A 533 -6.96 -1.14 2.98
C VAL A 533 -5.59 -0.49 2.85
N LEU A 534 -5.54 0.74 2.34
CA LEU A 534 -4.33 1.55 2.27
C LEU A 534 -4.41 2.68 3.30
N ALA A 535 -3.32 2.89 4.06
CA ALA A 535 -3.17 4.01 4.98
C ALA A 535 -2.16 5.00 4.41
N LEU A 536 -2.63 6.18 4.00
CA LEU A 536 -1.87 7.21 3.31
C LEU A 536 -1.66 8.42 4.22
N GLU A 537 -0.41 8.88 4.33
CA GLU A 537 -0.02 10.02 5.18
C GLU A 537 0.59 11.15 4.36
N ARG A 538 0.15 12.38 4.61
CA ARG A 538 0.87 13.59 4.20
C ARG A 538 2.18 13.72 4.99
N ARG A 539 3.27 14.05 4.30
CA ARG A 539 4.61 14.12 4.88
C ARG A 539 5.22 15.51 4.85
#